data_AF-A0AAV0WMD5-F1
#
_entry.id   AF-A0AAV0WMD5-F1
#
_cell.length_a   1.000
_cell.length_b   1.000
_cell.length_c   1.000
_cell.angle_alpha   90.00
_cell.angle_beta   90.00
_cell.angle_gamma   90.00
#
_symmetry.space_group_name_H-M   'P 1'
#
loop_
_entity.id
_entity.type
_entity.pdbx_description
1 polymer ?
#
loop_
_entity_poly.entity_id
_entity_poly.type
_entity_poly.pdbx_seq_one_letter_code
_entity_poly.pdbx_strand_id
1 'polypeptide(L)'
;MMAKRRSKNVSDAEKDILLQLIQPRLNVIENIKTDGATNKMKFSVWEDITVSYNALQTSGQRTSGQLKAMFDVMKRKTKKGQKP
;
A
#
# COMPACT_ATOMS: atom_id res chain seq x y z
N MET A 1 -34.40 -1.99 6.65
CA MET A 1 -33.18 -2.82 6.59
C MET A 1 -31.98 -1.90 6.50
N MET A 2 -31.15 -1.81 7.54
CA MET A 2 -29.91 -1.03 7.48
C MET A 2 -28.90 -1.86 6.70
N ALA A 3 -28.72 -1.53 5.42
CA ALA A 3 -27.72 -2.17 4.57
C ALA A 3 -26.37 -2.05 5.28
N LYS A 4 -25.89 -3.19 5.77
CA LYS A 4 -24.59 -3.33 6.41
C LYS A 4 -23.59 -2.78 5.41
N ARG A 5 -23.06 -1.57 5.65
CA ARG A 5 -22.02 -0.96 4.84
C ARG A 5 -20.82 -1.88 4.97
N ARG A 6 -20.76 -2.88 4.09
CA ARG A 6 -19.65 -3.81 3.96
C ARG A 6 -18.46 -2.90 3.74
N SER A 7 -17.58 -2.82 4.73
CA SER A 7 -16.36 -2.02 4.68
C SER A 7 -15.80 -2.17 3.28
N LYS A 8 -15.75 -1.08 2.50
CA LYS A 8 -15.44 -1.12 1.06
C LYS A 8 -14.18 -1.96 0.91
N ASN A 9 -14.34 -3.18 0.41
CA ASN A 9 -13.21 -4.05 0.14
C ASN A 9 -12.33 -3.25 -0.83
N VAL A 10 -11.05 -3.13 -0.50
CA VAL A 10 -10.06 -2.51 -1.39
C VAL A 10 -10.26 -3.09 -2.78
N SER A 11 -10.77 -2.27 -3.71
CA SER A 11 -11.08 -2.74 -5.05
C SER A 11 -9.79 -3.14 -5.75
N ASP A 12 -9.84 -4.04 -6.72
CA ASP A 12 -8.63 -4.48 -7.41
C ASP A 12 -7.90 -3.31 -8.10
N ALA A 13 -8.64 -2.30 -8.57
CA ALA A 13 -8.07 -1.03 -9.04
C ALA A 13 -7.26 -0.28 -7.96
N GLU A 14 -7.72 -0.26 -6.71
CA GLU A 14 -6.98 0.34 -5.59
C GLU A 14 -5.66 -0.39 -5.32
N LYS A 15 -5.68 -1.72 -5.41
CA LYS A 15 -4.48 -2.54 -5.27
C LYS A 15 -3.50 -2.28 -6.39
N ASP A 16 -4.00 -2.18 -7.61
CA ASP A 16 -3.20 -1.94 -8.80
C ASP A 16 -2.50 -0.58 -8.74
N ILE A 17 -3.23 0.49 -8.40
CA ILE A 17 -2.66 1.83 -8.16
C ILE A 17 -1.56 1.76 -7.10
N LEU A 18 -1.82 1.09 -5.98
CA LEU A 18 -0.84 0.98 -4.90
C LEU A 18 0.41 0.21 -5.34
N LEU A 19 0.26 -0.87 -6.11
CA LEU A 19 1.37 -1.65 -6.65
C LEU A 19 2.17 -0.84 -7.68
N GLN A 20 1.51 -0.11 -8.59
CA GLN A 20 2.19 0.76 -9.55
C GLN A 20 3.05 1.83 -8.88
N LEU A 21 2.58 2.39 -7.76
CA LEU A 21 3.33 3.39 -6.98
C LEU A 21 4.47 2.75 -6.17
N ILE A 22 4.27 1.52 -5.68
CA ILE A 22 5.26 0.81 -4.87
C ILE A 22 6.34 0.18 -5.74
N GLN A 23 6.03 -0.40 -6.91
CA GLN A 23 6.96 -1.10 -7.80
C GLN A 23 8.30 -0.36 -8.01
N PRO A 24 8.32 0.92 -8.45
CA PRO A 24 9.58 1.64 -8.63
C PRO A 24 10.30 1.97 -7.32
N ARG A 25 9.58 1.99 -6.19
CA ARG A 25 10.09 2.35 -4.85
C ARG A 25 10.30 1.11 -3.97
N LEU A 26 10.04 -0.10 -4.50
CA LEU A 26 10.06 -1.37 -3.79
C LEU A 26 11.45 -1.66 -3.21
N ASN A 27 12.50 -1.32 -3.97
CA ASN A 27 13.88 -1.46 -3.54
C ASN A 27 14.18 -0.67 -2.25
N VAL A 28 13.54 0.48 -2.04
CA VAL A 28 13.66 1.28 -0.82
C VAL A 28 12.80 0.70 0.32
N ILE A 29 11.58 0.26 0.00
CA ILE A 29 10.61 -0.27 0.96
C ILE A 29 11.05 -1.63 1.53
N GLU A 30 11.57 -2.52 0.68
CA GLU A 30 12.06 -3.85 1.06
C GLU A 30 13.51 -3.85 1.53
N ASN A 31 14.19 -2.69 1.48
CA ASN A 31 15.53 -2.57 2.02
C ASN A 31 15.54 -2.95 3.51
N ILE A 32 16.32 -3.97 3.87
CA ILE A 32 16.41 -4.47 5.25
C ILE A 32 17.23 -3.52 6.14
N LYS A 33 18.00 -2.61 5.52
CA LYS A 33 18.84 -1.64 6.23
C LYS A 33 18.03 -0.74 7.18
N THR A 34 18.59 -0.54 8.37
CA THR A 34 17.98 0.20 9.48
C THR A 34 18.73 1.50 9.79
N ASP A 35 19.58 1.97 8.88
CA ASP A 35 20.28 3.25 9.04
C ASP A 35 19.26 4.40 9.14
N GLY A 36 19.55 5.41 9.97
CA GLY A 36 18.65 6.56 10.16
C GLY A 36 18.27 7.27 8.86
N ALA A 37 19.20 7.37 7.91
CA ALA A 37 18.96 7.90 6.57
C ALA A 37 17.97 7.02 5.77
N THR A 38 18.13 5.70 5.81
CA THR A 38 17.24 4.73 5.14
C THR A 38 15.83 4.77 5.72
N ASN A 39 15.70 4.91 7.05
CA ASN A 39 14.39 5.04 7.70
C ASN A 39 13.67 6.33 7.29
N LYS A 40 14.39 7.46 7.22
CA LYS A 40 13.82 8.73 6.73
C LYS A 40 13.38 8.62 5.27
N MET A 41 14.19 7.95 4.44
CA MET A 41 13.87 7.74 3.03
C MET A 41 12.64 6.83 2.83
N LYS A 42 12.53 5.75 3.61
CA LYS A 42 11.31 4.91 3.64
C LYS A 42 10.08 5.72 4.02
N PHE A 43 10.19 6.59 5.03
CA PHE A 43 9.09 7.45 5.45
C PHE A 43 8.65 8.39 4.32
N SER A 44 9.59 9.13 3.72
CA SER A 44 9.28 10.00 2.57
C SER A 44 8.69 9.24 1.39
N VAL A 45 9.20 8.04 1.08
CA VAL A 45 8.66 7.17 0.02
C VAL A 45 7.19 6.82 0.31
N TRP A 46 6.87 6.45 1.55
CA TRP A 46 5.49 6.13 1.93
C TRP A 46 4.57 7.36 1.90
N GLU A 47 5.07 8.54 2.29
CA GLU A 47 4.31 9.79 2.16
C GLU A 47 4.02 10.12 0.70
N ASP A 48 5.02 10.03 -0.18
CA ASP A 48 4.89 10.29 -1.61
C ASP A 48 3.90 9.33 -2.29
N ILE A 49 3.97 8.04 -1.94
CA ILE A 49 2.97 7.04 -2.35
C ILE A 49 1.59 7.41 -1.83
N THR A 50 1.48 7.90 -0.60
CA THR A 50 0.19 8.29 0.00
C THR A 50 -0.45 9.46 -0.73
N VAL A 51 0.33 10.49 -1.03
CA VAL A 51 -0.12 11.66 -1.79
C VAL A 51 -0.56 11.23 -3.19
N SER A 52 0.28 10.48 -3.90
CA SER A 52 -0.01 9.99 -5.25
C SER A 52 -1.24 9.08 -5.28
N TYR A 53 -1.35 8.17 -4.31
CA TYR A 53 -2.49 7.28 -4.16
C TYR A 53 -3.78 8.08 -3.91
N ASN A 54 -3.75 9.06 -3.01
CA ASN A 54 -4.90 9.88 -2.69
C ASN A 54 -5.32 10.79 -3.85
N ALA A 55 -4.38 11.18 -4.72
CA ALA A 55 -4.68 11.93 -5.94
C ALA A 55 -5.37 11.05 -7.00
N LEU A 56 -5.03 9.75 -7.06
CA LEU A 56 -5.63 8.79 -7.99
C LEU A 56 -6.92 8.16 -7.45
N GLN A 57 -7.06 8.08 -6.13
CA GLN A 57 -8.17 7.41 -5.47
C GLN A 57 -9.41 8.29 -5.36
N THR A 58 -10.57 7.76 -5.74
CA THR A 58 -11.87 8.43 -5.65
C THR A 58 -12.72 7.98 -4.44
N SER A 59 -12.36 6.88 -3.79
CA SER A 59 -13.13 6.27 -2.69
C SER A 59 -12.91 6.93 -1.32
N GLY A 60 -11.85 7.74 -1.19
CA GLY A 60 -11.49 8.44 0.05
C GLY A 60 -9.97 8.45 0.29
N GLN A 61 -9.53 9.43 1.10
CA GLN A 61 -8.13 9.57 1.47
C GLN A 61 -7.67 8.45 2.41
N ARG A 62 -6.52 7.85 2.11
CA ARG A 62 -5.83 6.87 2.95
C ARG A 62 -4.57 7.48 3.55
N THR A 63 -4.14 6.92 4.68
CA THR A 63 -2.89 7.30 5.33
C THR A 63 -1.79 6.30 4.99
N SER A 64 -0.53 6.72 5.10
CA SER A 64 0.64 5.88 4.86
C SER A 64 0.59 4.56 5.64
N GLY A 65 0.15 4.58 6.89
CA GLY A 65 -0.06 3.38 7.71
C GLY A 65 -1.10 2.41 7.12
N GLN A 66 -2.21 2.93 6.57
CA GLN A 66 -3.21 2.10 5.91
C GLN A 66 -2.68 1.48 4.62
N LEU A 67 -1.97 2.26 3.79
CA LEU A 67 -1.35 1.74 2.57
C LEU A 67 -0.30 0.68 2.86
N LYS A 68 0.48 0.85 3.93
CA LYS A 68 1.45 -0.14 4.39
C LYS A 68 0.78 -1.44 4.82
N ALA A 69 -0.31 -1.35 5.58
CA ALA A 69 -1.11 -2.52 5.96
C ALA A 69 -1.75 -3.21 4.75
N MET A 70 -2.25 -2.45 3.78
CA MET A 70 -2.79 -2.98 2.52
C MET A 70 -1.72 -3.73 1.73
N PHE A 71 -0.54 -3.13 1.57
CA PHE A 71 0.59 -3.76 0.89
C PHE A 71 1.03 -5.06 1.57
N ASP A 72 1.09 -5.07 2.91
CA ASP A 72 1.45 -6.26 3.66
C ASP A 72 0.40 -7.39 3.51
N VAL A 73 -0.89 -7.06 3.55
CA VAL A 73 -1.97 -8.01 3.27
C VAL A 73 -1.89 -8.54 1.84
N MET A 74 -1.59 -7.69 0.86
CA MET A 74 -1.41 -8.09 -0.54
C MET A 74 -0.22 -9.04 -0.69
N LYS A 75 0.93 -8.70 -0.10
CA LYS A 75 2.13 -9.56 -0.08
C LYS A 75 1.85 -10.94 0.53
N ARG A 76 1.08 -10.98 1.62
CA ARG A 76 0.63 -12.24 2.25
C ARG A 76 -0.34 -13.03 1.39
N LYS A 77 -1.27 -12.35 0.68
CA LYS A 77 -2.22 -13.00 -0.24
C LYS A 77 -1.52 -13.59 -1.47
N THR A 78 -0.57 -12.87 -2.08
CA THR A 78 0.24 -13.37 -3.20
C THR A 78 1.01 -14.63 -2.81
N LYS A 79 1.59 -14.68 -1.59
CA LYS A 79 2.25 -15.88 -1.05
C LYS A 79 1.31 -17.06 -0.77
N LYS A 80 0.01 -16.82 -0.55
CA LYS A 80 -1.00 -17.87 -0.34
C LYS A 80 -1.62 -18.39 -1.64
N GLY A 81 -1.50 -17.65 -2.76
CA GLY A 81 -1.90 -18.08 -4.10
C GLY A 81 -0.81 -18.86 -4.84
N GLN A 82 0.46 -18.75 -4.42
CA GLN A 82 1.52 -19.69 -4.79
C GLN A 82 1.55 -20.86 -3.81
N LYS A 83 0.62 -21.80 -3.97
CA LYS A 83 0.82 -23.18 -3.52
C LYS A 83 0.61 -24.09 -4.74
N PRO A 84 1.54 -25.02 -5.00
CA PRO A 84 1.49 -25.93 -6.15
C PRO A 84 0.29 -26.86 -6.10
#